data_AF-A0A4U8YJD5-F1
#
_entry.id   AF-A0A4U8YJD5-F1
#
_cell.length_a   1.000
_cell.length_b   1.000
_cell.length_c   1.000
_cell.angle_alpha   90.00
_cell.angle_beta   90.00
_cell.angle_gamma   90.00
#
_symmetry.space_group_name_H-M   'P 1'
#
loop_
_entity.id
_entity.type
_entity.pdbx_description
1 polymer ?
#
loop_
_entity_poly.entity_id
_entity_poly.type
_entity_poly.pdbx_seq_one_letter_code
_entity_poly.pdbx_strand_id
1 'polypeptide(L)'
;MVRYFEIPYKHNGKSFTGADCWGFVVLYFESKLGIKLRDYKDIIPPAYADVRNSTIFIDNAEAEFEKVETLRENDCILLNVDSKTPNHVAIYIGNEKIIHMIHPAGVVVSRLTEWQSKVHGYYRYRGVNAS
;
A
#
# COMPACT_ATOMS: atom_id res chain seq x y z
N MET A 1 -18.21 -11.10 -3.61
CA MET A 1 -17.11 -11.25 -2.63
C MET A 1 -15.80 -11.12 -3.41
N VAL A 2 -14.94 -10.17 -3.05
CA VAL A 2 -13.67 -9.94 -3.75
C VAL A 2 -12.63 -10.97 -3.28
N ARG A 3 -11.94 -11.63 -4.22
CA ARG A 3 -10.92 -12.64 -3.92
C ARG A 3 -9.52 -12.07 -4.19
N TYR A 4 -8.93 -11.44 -3.17
CA TYR A 4 -7.62 -10.80 -3.32
C TYR A 4 -6.48 -11.80 -3.58
N PHE A 5 -6.56 -13.01 -3.02
CA PHE A 5 -5.52 -14.05 -3.15
C PHE A 5 -5.32 -14.57 -4.59
N GLU A 6 -6.25 -14.28 -5.50
CA GLU A 6 -6.16 -14.67 -6.91
C GLU A 6 -5.45 -13.58 -7.76
N ILE A 7 -5.13 -12.42 -7.18
CA ILE A 7 -4.46 -11.33 -7.88
C ILE A 7 -2.95 -11.62 -7.94
N PRO A 8 -2.37 -11.85 -9.13
CA PRO A 8 -0.94 -12.08 -9.26
C PRO A 8 -0.17 -10.76 -9.08
N TYR A 9 1.13 -10.89 -8.78
CA TYR A 9 2.02 -9.75 -8.88
C TYR A 9 2.12 -9.29 -10.34
N LYS A 10 1.92 -8.00 -10.59
CA LYS A 10 2.22 -7.35 -11.86
C LYS A 10 2.85 -6.00 -11.59
N HIS A 11 4.06 -5.79 -12.10
CA HIS A 11 4.73 -4.50 -12.02
C HIS A 11 3.85 -3.40 -12.63
N ASN A 12 3.65 -2.31 -11.89
CA ASN A 12 2.75 -1.21 -12.26
C ASN A 12 1.28 -1.60 -12.48
N GLY A 13 0.88 -2.79 -12.00
CA GLY A 13 -0.49 -3.25 -12.05
C GLY A 13 -1.35 -2.58 -10.98
N LYS A 14 -2.62 -2.34 -11.30
CA LYS A 14 -3.65 -1.76 -10.41
C LYS A 14 -5.02 -2.39 -10.75
N SER A 15 -5.05 -3.68 -11.07
CA SER A 15 -6.29 -4.40 -11.43
C SER A 15 -6.36 -5.78 -10.78
N PHE A 16 -7.55 -6.38 -10.75
CA PHE A 16 -7.74 -7.75 -10.28
C PHE A 16 -7.00 -8.81 -11.12
N THR A 17 -6.57 -8.45 -12.33
CA THR A 17 -5.73 -9.29 -13.20
C THR A 17 -4.24 -9.15 -12.92
N GLY A 18 -3.84 -8.24 -12.02
CA GLY A 18 -2.47 -8.09 -11.57
C GLY A 18 -2.22 -6.73 -10.92
N ALA A 19 -1.52 -6.75 -9.79
CA ALA A 19 -1.15 -5.55 -9.06
C ALA A 19 0.26 -5.61 -8.47
N ASP A 20 0.85 -4.46 -8.18
CA ASP A 20 1.98 -4.35 -7.27
C ASP A 20 1.50 -3.97 -5.86
N CYS A 21 2.44 -3.69 -4.94
CA CYS A 21 2.11 -3.35 -3.55
C CYS A 21 1.20 -2.13 -3.43
N TRP A 22 1.46 -1.06 -4.20
CA TRP A 22 0.61 0.12 -4.17
C TRP A 22 -0.69 -0.09 -4.95
N GLY A 23 -0.63 -0.71 -6.12
CA GLY A 23 -1.81 -1.03 -6.90
C GLY A 23 -2.80 -1.89 -6.12
N PHE A 24 -2.30 -2.80 -5.28
CA PHE A 24 -3.12 -3.57 -4.37
C PHE A 24 -3.76 -2.72 -3.27
N VAL A 25 -3.05 -1.73 -2.70
CA VAL A 25 -3.64 -0.76 -1.76
C VAL A 25 -4.79 0.00 -2.42
N VAL A 26 -4.59 0.52 -3.64
CA VAL A 26 -5.65 1.23 -4.36
C VAL A 26 -6.89 0.33 -4.58
N LEU A 27 -6.67 -0.91 -5.02
CA LEU A 27 -7.76 -1.88 -5.20
C LEU A 27 -8.47 -2.21 -3.89
N TYR A 28 -7.72 -2.40 -2.80
CA TYR A 28 -8.29 -2.67 -1.48
C TYR A 28 -9.15 -1.50 -1.02
N PHE A 29 -8.64 -0.27 -1.07
CA PHE A 29 -9.38 0.92 -0.65
C PHE A 29 -10.65 1.10 -1.47
N GLU A 30 -10.57 0.98 -2.79
CA GLU A 30 -11.74 1.16 -3.65
C GLU A 30 -12.78 0.06 -3.43
N SER A 31 -12.37 -1.20 -3.46
CA SER A 31 -13.32 -2.32 -3.44
C SER A 31 -13.78 -2.74 -2.04
N LYS A 32 -12.98 -2.51 -0.98
CA LYS A 32 -13.35 -2.84 0.40
C LYS A 32 -13.98 -1.66 1.14
N LEU A 33 -13.47 -0.45 0.93
CA LEU A 33 -13.86 0.74 1.70
C LEU A 33 -14.71 1.72 0.88
N GLY A 34 -14.82 1.54 -0.44
CA GLY A 34 -15.50 2.50 -1.31
C GLY A 34 -14.71 3.81 -1.48
N ILE A 35 -13.42 3.81 -1.16
CA ILE A 35 -12.56 5.00 -1.15
C ILE A 35 -11.70 4.98 -2.41
N LYS A 36 -11.86 6.00 -3.26
CA LYS A 36 -10.96 6.24 -4.39
C LYS A 36 -9.79 7.09 -3.92
N LEU A 37 -8.61 6.48 -3.83
CA LEU A 37 -7.36 7.21 -3.61
C LEU A 37 -7.00 8.03 -4.85
N ARG A 38 -6.30 9.15 -4.68
CA ARG A 38 -5.84 9.96 -5.83
C ARG A 38 -4.88 9.14 -6.71
N ASP A 39 -5.01 9.32 -8.02
CA ASP A 39 -4.03 8.76 -8.96
C ASP A 39 -2.87 9.75 -9.11
N TYR A 40 -1.77 9.47 -8.42
CA TYR A 40 -0.59 10.35 -8.42
C TYR A 40 0.30 10.21 -9.67
N LYS A 41 -0.13 9.43 -10.68
CA LYS A 41 0.60 9.25 -11.93
C LYS A 41 0.90 10.56 -12.68
N ASP A 42 0.05 11.58 -12.51
CA ASP A 42 0.24 12.89 -13.17
C ASP A 42 1.22 13.81 -12.44
N ILE A 43 1.63 13.46 -11.21
CA ILE A 43 2.51 14.28 -10.36
C ILE A 43 3.96 13.76 -10.42
N ILE A 44 4.15 12.53 -10.88
CA ILE A 44 5.46 11.88 -10.94
C ILE A 44 6.18 12.34 -12.22
N PRO A 45 7.33 13.03 -12.11
CA PRO A 45 8.10 13.42 -13.28
C PRO A 45 8.49 12.17 -14.08
N PRO A 46 8.57 12.22 -15.43
CA PRO A 46 8.91 11.05 -16.26
C PRO A 46 10.22 10.35 -15.86
N ALA A 47 11.16 11.08 -15.26
CA ALA A 47 12.41 10.54 -14.70
C ALA A 47 12.20 9.53 -13.55
N TYR A 48 11.02 9.53 -12.94
CA TYR A 48 10.61 8.63 -11.86
C TYR A 48 9.51 7.64 -12.29
N ALA A 49 9.18 7.55 -13.59
CA ALA A 49 8.13 6.66 -14.09
C ALA A 49 8.45 5.15 -13.90
N ASP A 50 9.73 4.82 -13.73
CA ASP A 50 10.23 3.46 -13.43
C ASP A 50 10.42 3.23 -11.91
N VAL A 51 10.10 4.25 -11.10
CA VAL A 51 10.36 4.24 -9.67
C VAL A 51 9.18 3.56 -9.00
N ARG A 52 9.47 2.36 -8.48
CA ARG A 52 8.64 1.51 -7.60
C ARG A 52 7.38 2.25 -7.12
N ASN A 53 6.18 1.83 -7.52
CA ASN A 53 4.94 2.51 -7.11
C ASN A 53 4.77 2.66 -5.58
N SER A 54 5.53 1.94 -4.75
CA SER A 54 5.65 2.20 -3.31
C SER A 54 6.17 3.61 -2.97
N THR A 55 7.00 4.20 -3.82
CA THR A 55 7.58 5.54 -3.64
C THR A 55 6.52 6.63 -3.81
N ILE A 56 5.48 6.36 -4.59
CA ILE A 56 4.32 7.25 -4.73
C ILE A 56 3.63 7.50 -3.39
N PHE A 57 3.50 6.44 -2.58
CA PHE A 57 3.02 6.58 -1.21
C PHE A 57 4.01 7.39 -0.37
N ILE A 58 5.31 7.20 -0.49
CA ILE A 58 6.30 8.00 0.28
C ILE A 58 6.19 9.48 -0.05
N ASP A 59 6.04 9.82 -1.33
CA ASP A 59 6.04 11.20 -1.80
C ASP A 59 4.69 11.91 -1.60
N ASN A 60 3.60 11.17 -1.43
CA ASN A 60 2.25 11.72 -1.32
C ASN A 60 1.44 11.27 -0.10
N ALA A 61 2.00 10.41 0.76
CA ALA A 61 1.32 9.92 1.96
C ALA A 61 0.82 11.09 2.80
N GLU A 62 1.58 12.16 2.94
CA GLU A 62 1.18 13.29 3.78
C GLU A 62 -0.01 14.09 3.22
N ALA A 63 -0.34 13.94 1.93
CA ALA A 63 -1.46 14.66 1.30
C ALA A 63 -2.83 14.04 1.61
N GLU A 64 -2.93 12.72 1.75
CA GLU A 64 -4.20 11.99 2.01
C GLU A 64 -4.14 11.09 3.25
N PHE A 65 -2.95 10.89 3.81
CA PHE A 65 -2.68 10.05 4.97
C PHE A 65 -1.96 10.82 6.07
N GLU A 66 -2.08 10.31 7.28
CA GLU A 66 -1.36 10.81 8.44
C GLU A 66 -0.54 9.75 9.09
N LYS A 67 0.64 10.15 9.57
CA LYS A 67 1.41 9.28 10.44
C LYS A 67 0.67 9.07 11.76
N VAL A 68 0.57 7.81 12.19
CA VAL A 68 -0.04 7.41 13.46
C VAL A 68 0.92 6.53 14.26
N GLU A 69 0.81 6.59 15.58
CA GLU A 69 1.61 5.75 16.48
C GLU A 69 0.87 4.47 16.89
N THR A 70 -0.47 4.47 16.80
CA THR A 70 -1.31 3.31 17.15
C THR A 70 -2.07 2.81 15.94
N LEU A 71 -1.77 1.57 15.57
CA LEU A 71 -2.31 0.88 14.41
C LEU A 71 -3.78 0.49 14.60
N ARG A 72 -4.58 0.66 13.55
CA ARG A 72 -5.98 0.23 13.44
C ARG A 72 -6.23 -0.41 12.08
N GLU A 73 -7.29 -1.20 11.98
CA GLU A 73 -7.67 -1.81 10.71
C GLU A 73 -7.74 -0.78 9.59
N ASN A 74 -7.24 -1.15 8.42
CA ASN A 74 -7.10 -0.34 7.20
C ASN A 74 -5.98 0.70 7.21
N ASP A 75 -5.19 0.81 8.29
CA ASP A 75 -3.96 1.61 8.25
C ASP A 75 -2.94 0.97 7.30
N CYS A 76 -2.26 1.81 6.54
CA CYS A 76 -1.12 1.42 5.71
C CYS A 76 0.14 1.36 6.57
N ILE A 77 0.98 0.36 6.32
CA ILE A 77 2.27 0.17 6.95
C ILE A 77 3.34 0.31 5.88
N LEU A 78 4.19 1.31 6.05
CA LEU A 78 5.30 1.54 5.15
C LEU A 78 6.52 0.77 5.62
N LEU A 79 7.19 0.08 4.69
CA LEU A 79 8.20 -0.92 4.99
C LEU A 79 9.49 -0.68 4.18
N ASN A 80 10.62 -0.95 4.82
CA ASN A 80 11.97 -0.95 4.27
C ASN A 80 12.40 -2.40 3.99
N VAL A 81 12.06 -2.94 2.82
CA VAL A 81 12.38 -4.32 2.41
C VAL A 81 13.69 -4.30 1.64
N ASP A 82 14.78 -4.76 2.26
CA ASP A 82 16.13 -4.76 1.68
C ASP A 82 16.57 -3.39 1.15
N SER A 83 16.14 -2.33 1.84
CA SER A 83 16.35 -0.93 1.43
C SER A 83 16.52 -0.05 2.66
N LYS A 84 17.25 1.07 2.52
CA LYS A 84 17.37 2.11 3.55
C LYS A 84 16.18 3.08 3.54
N THR A 85 15.51 3.18 2.41
CA THR A 85 14.32 3.99 2.21
C THR A 85 13.10 3.08 2.05
N PRO A 86 11.89 3.57 2.36
CA PRO A 86 10.71 2.75 2.19
C PRO A 86 10.51 2.37 0.73
N ASN A 87 10.00 1.17 0.50
CA ASN A 87 9.85 0.61 -0.84
C ASN A 87 8.75 -0.45 -0.92
N HIS A 88 7.97 -0.60 0.14
CA HIS A 88 6.89 -1.57 0.21
C HIS A 88 5.80 -1.06 1.12
N VAL A 89 4.57 -1.49 0.85
CA VAL A 89 3.39 -1.11 1.64
C VAL A 89 2.55 -2.35 1.94
N ALA A 90 2.02 -2.40 3.16
CA ALA A 90 1.06 -3.39 3.59
C ALA A 90 -0.16 -2.71 4.22
N ILE A 91 -1.26 -3.43 4.34
CA ILE A 91 -2.48 -2.95 5.01
C ILE A 91 -2.69 -3.78 6.27
N TYR A 92 -2.89 -3.12 7.41
CA TYR A 92 -3.24 -3.81 8.63
C TYR A 92 -4.71 -4.27 8.60
N ILE A 93 -4.96 -5.54 8.86
CA ILE A 93 -6.30 -6.15 8.82
C ILE A 93 -6.73 -6.67 10.21
N GLY A 94 -6.12 -6.15 11.27
CA GLY A 94 -6.42 -6.52 12.65
C GLY A 94 -5.71 -7.80 13.09
N ASN A 95 -5.82 -8.10 14.40
CA ASN A 95 -5.28 -9.32 15.00
C ASN A 95 -3.81 -9.62 14.64
N GLU A 96 -2.96 -8.58 14.66
CA GLU A 96 -1.53 -8.69 14.29
C GLU A 96 -1.28 -9.21 12.88
N LYS A 97 -2.23 -9.04 11.96
CA LYS A 97 -2.12 -9.49 10.57
C LYS A 97 -2.06 -8.32 9.60
N ILE A 98 -1.26 -8.52 8.56
CA ILE A 98 -1.16 -7.62 7.42
C ILE A 98 -1.54 -8.35 6.15
N ILE A 99 -2.13 -7.65 5.20
CA ILE A 99 -2.33 -8.11 3.82
C ILE A 99 -1.50 -7.24 2.89
N HIS A 100 -0.76 -7.87 1.98
CA HIS A 100 0.10 -7.16 1.03
C HIS A 100 0.40 -8.00 -0.21
N MET A 101 0.84 -7.34 -1.27
CA MET A 101 1.27 -7.97 -2.52
C MET A 101 2.77 -8.25 -2.46
N ILE A 102 3.21 -9.49 -2.62
CA ILE A 102 4.61 -9.89 -2.62
C ILE A 102 5.01 -10.42 -4.01
N HIS A 103 6.15 -9.98 -4.53
CA HIS A 103 6.72 -10.58 -5.73
C HIS A 103 7.46 -11.89 -5.39
N PRO A 104 7.27 -12.99 -6.14
CA PRO A 104 6.28 -13.22 -7.20
C PRO A 104 4.94 -13.81 -6.70
N ALA A 105 4.79 -14.03 -5.39
CA ALA A 105 3.71 -14.80 -4.77
C ALA A 105 2.28 -14.26 -4.97
N GLY A 106 2.10 -12.97 -5.25
CA GLY A 106 0.77 -12.34 -5.28
C GLY A 106 0.36 -11.79 -3.92
N VAL A 107 -0.95 -11.66 -3.67
CA VAL A 107 -1.46 -11.19 -2.37
C VAL A 107 -1.30 -12.27 -1.31
N VAL A 108 -0.68 -11.91 -0.19
CA VAL A 108 -0.49 -12.80 0.97
C VAL A 108 -0.94 -12.12 2.26
N VAL A 109 -1.30 -12.94 3.25
CA VAL A 109 -1.53 -12.49 4.63
C VAL A 109 -0.37 -12.99 5.48
N SER A 110 0.27 -12.07 6.19
CA SER A 110 1.43 -12.33 7.04
C SER A 110 1.16 -11.88 8.47
N ARG A 111 1.95 -12.36 9.44
CA ARG A 111 1.93 -11.77 10.79
C ARG A 111 2.74 -10.47 10.77
N LEU A 112 2.24 -9.43 11.42
CA LEU A 112 2.94 -8.15 11.54
C LEU A 112 4.31 -8.34 12.20
N THR A 113 4.40 -9.23 13.19
CA THR A 113 5.65 -9.54 13.92
C THR A 113 6.77 -10.03 13.02
N GLU A 114 6.47 -10.73 11.91
CA GLU A 114 7.46 -11.19 10.92
C GLU A 114 8.05 -10.04 10.09
N TRP A 115 7.36 -8.90 10.06
CA TRP A 115 7.70 -7.71 9.29
C TRP A 115 8.09 -6.52 10.17
N GLN A 116 8.02 -6.66 11.49
CA GLN A 116 8.20 -5.57 12.45
C GLN A 116 9.53 -4.84 12.30
N SER A 117 10.63 -5.56 12.06
CA SER A 117 11.97 -4.98 11.86
C SER A 117 12.12 -4.15 10.60
N LYS A 118 11.16 -4.26 9.66
CA LYS A 118 11.14 -3.52 8.40
C LYS A 118 10.22 -2.30 8.47
N VAL A 119 9.47 -2.11 9.56
CA VAL A 119 8.51 -1.00 9.68
C VAL A 119 9.24 0.33 9.67
N HIS A 120 8.87 1.18 8.71
CA HIS A 120 9.25 2.57 8.67
C HIS A 120 8.24 3.44 9.44
N GLY A 121 6.95 3.17 9.28
CA GLY A 121 5.90 3.92 9.95
C GLY A 121 4.50 3.44 9.58
N TYR A 122 3.51 3.94 10.33
CA TYR A 122 2.11 3.62 10.15
C TYR A 122 1.35 4.86 9.70
N TYR A 123 0.40 4.66 8.79
CA TYR A 123 -0.27 5.75 8.11
C TYR A 123 -1.75 5.48 7.97
N ARG A 124 -2.57 6.41 8.46
CA ARG A 124 -4.03 6.33 8.38
C ARG A 124 -4.55 7.26 7.30
N TYR A 125 -5.50 6.79 6.50
CA TYR A 125 -6.19 7.65 5.55
C TYR A 125 -7.01 8.72 6.31
N ARG A 126 -6.71 10.00 6.08
CA ARG A 126 -7.43 11.13 6.70
C ARG A 126 -8.72 11.49 5.95
N GLY A 127 -8.84 11.05 4.70
CA GLY A 127 -9.82 11.62 3.78
C GLY A 127 -9.31 12.92 3.18
N VAL A 128 -9.74 13.22 1.97
CA VAL A 128 -9.69 14.60 1.49
C VAL A 128 -10.93 15.30 2.06
N ASN A 129 -10.75 16.36 2.84
CA ASN A 129 -11.81 17.36 2.90
C ASN A 129 -11.95 17.89 1.47
N ALA A 130 -12.99 17.45 0.77
CA ALA A 130 -13.42 18.13 -0.45
C ALA A 130 -13.84 19.54 -0.03
N SER A 131 -12.92 20.49 -0.15
CA SER A 131 -13.21 21.92 -0.21
C SER A 131 -13.92 22.23 -1.52
#